data_AF-A0A224YEC6-F1
#
_entry.id   AF-A0A224YEC6-F1
#
_cell.length_a   1.000
_cell.length_b   1.000
_cell.length_c   1.000
_cell.angle_alpha   90.00
_cell.angle_beta   90.00
_cell.angle_gamma   90.00
#
_symmetry.space_group_name_H-M   'P 1'
#
loop_
_entity.id
_entity.type
_entity.pdbx_description
1 polymer ?
#
loop_
_entity_poly.entity_id
_entity_poly.type
_entity_poly.pdbx_seq_one_letter_code
_entity_poly.pdbx_strand_id
1 'polypeptide(L)'
;MRKHVFVALFLLFVAGKTNTMRCCFPIRRRHVYRIKQFVNCPGPIWTYSTSRPTRIRCQYVQMRTIDPLTIFFNRTFLINGQRHSMQLRGDFDLRHTDTMDVRTLDTACYYDLRVKNSSIERMIDAKCWRHFYTVARQETHVYTPACQRDVRPRK
;
A
#
# COMPACT_ATOMS: atom_id res chain seq x y z
N MET A 1 -48.82 -57.33 -3.61
CA MET A 1 -47.51 -56.93 -3.04
C MET A 1 -47.16 -55.55 -3.57
N ARG A 2 -47.15 -54.58 -2.67
CA ARG A 2 -47.19 -53.12 -2.93
C ARG A 2 -45.76 -52.58 -2.79
N LYS A 3 -45.13 -52.08 -3.85
CA LYS A 3 -43.82 -51.38 -3.76
C LYS A 3 -44.08 -49.89 -3.96
N HIS A 4 -44.03 -49.18 -2.85
CA HIS A 4 -44.37 -47.77 -2.75
C HIS A 4 -43.35 -46.88 -3.46
N VAL A 5 -43.92 -45.96 -4.23
CA VAL A 5 -43.34 -44.78 -4.88
C VAL A 5 -43.06 -43.72 -3.80
N PHE A 6 -41.81 -43.23 -3.76
CA PHE A 6 -41.31 -41.94 -3.23
C PHE A 6 -41.49 -41.76 -1.71
N VAL A 7 -40.51 -41.24 -0.97
CA VAL A 7 -40.13 -39.82 -0.94
C VAL A 7 -38.66 -39.73 -0.54
N ALA A 8 -37.85 -39.08 -1.37
CA ALA A 8 -36.50 -38.67 -1.04
C ALA A 8 -36.57 -37.69 0.14
N LEU A 9 -36.10 -38.14 1.30
CA LEU A 9 -35.95 -37.31 2.49
C LEU A 9 -34.69 -36.43 2.33
N PHE A 10 -34.74 -35.43 1.45
CA PHE A 10 -33.75 -34.35 1.45
C PHE A 10 -34.03 -33.46 2.67
N LEU A 11 -33.49 -33.84 3.82
CA LEU A 11 -33.40 -32.97 4.98
C LEU A 11 -32.37 -31.87 4.68
N LEU A 12 -32.83 -30.80 4.04
CA LEU A 12 -32.16 -29.51 4.02
C LEU A 12 -32.14 -28.99 5.47
N PHE A 13 -31.10 -29.34 6.23
CA PHE A 13 -30.71 -28.58 7.40
C PHE A 13 -30.22 -27.20 6.93
N VAL A 14 -31.15 -26.27 6.75
CA VAL A 14 -30.85 -24.84 6.76
C VAL A 14 -30.55 -24.48 8.22
N ALA A 15 -29.32 -24.79 8.65
CA ALA A 15 -28.80 -24.30 9.92
C ALA A 15 -28.62 -22.79 9.79
N GLY A 16 -29.59 -22.06 10.33
CA GLY A 16 -29.58 -20.62 10.42
C GLY A 16 -28.39 -20.06 11.20
N LYS A 17 -27.77 -19.03 10.63
CA LYS A 17 -27.44 -17.74 11.25
C LYS A 17 -26.49 -17.02 10.31
N THR A 18 -27.01 -16.02 9.60
CA THR A 18 -26.21 -15.02 8.92
C THR A 18 -25.38 -14.28 9.96
N ASN A 19 -24.07 -14.52 9.98
CA ASN A 19 -23.14 -13.62 10.65
C ASN A 19 -21.77 -13.65 9.98
N THR A 20 -21.42 -12.47 9.47
CA THR A 20 -20.11 -12.02 8.99
C THR A 20 -19.57 -12.68 7.71
N MET A 21 -19.53 -11.88 6.64
CA MET A 21 -18.68 -12.09 5.46
C MET A 21 -17.23 -12.35 5.91
N ARG A 22 -16.86 -13.62 6.01
CA ARG A 22 -15.47 -14.06 6.01
C ARG A 22 -15.13 -14.52 4.59
N CYS A 23 -14.05 -13.93 4.06
CA CYS A 23 -13.10 -14.66 3.23
C CYS A 23 -13.52 -15.07 1.79
N CYS A 24 -14.24 -14.23 1.03
CA CYS A 24 -14.42 -14.43 -0.42
C CYS A 24 -13.13 -14.24 -1.26
N PHE A 25 -11.95 -14.40 -0.67
CA PHE A 25 -10.69 -14.43 -1.42
C PHE A 25 -9.93 -15.70 -1.06
N PRO A 26 -9.50 -16.49 -2.07
CA PRO A 26 -8.65 -17.66 -1.81
C PRO A 26 -7.43 -17.17 -1.04
N ILE A 27 -7.15 -17.81 0.10
CA ILE A 27 -5.94 -17.57 0.90
C ILE A 27 -4.75 -18.09 0.09
N ARG A 28 -4.33 -17.33 -0.91
CA ARG A 28 -2.97 -17.43 -1.45
C ARG A 28 -2.06 -17.09 -0.29
N ARG A 29 -1.20 -18.01 0.14
CA ARG A 29 -0.19 -17.76 1.18
C ARG A 29 0.50 -16.44 0.86
N ARG A 30 0.17 -15.40 1.63
CA ARG A 30 0.63 -14.04 1.40
C ARG A 30 2.09 -14.02 1.82
N HIS A 31 3.00 -13.80 0.87
CA HIS A 31 4.38 -13.51 1.25
C HIS A 31 4.35 -12.22 2.09
N VAL A 32 4.65 -12.34 3.38
CA VAL A 32 4.62 -11.20 4.30
C VAL A 32 5.92 -10.42 4.09
N TYR A 33 5.81 -9.26 3.44
CA TYR A 33 6.93 -8.35 3.24
C TYR A 33 7.08 -7.47 4.47
N ARG A 34 8.26 -7.49 5.10
CA ARG A 34 8.51 -6.67 6.30
C ARG A 34 8.67 -5.21 5.91
N ILE A 35 7.73 -4.35 6.31
CA ILE A 35 7.72 -2.93 5.94
C ILE A 35 9.02 -2.24 6.37
N LYS A 36 9.56 -2.62 7.53
CA LYS A 36 10.83 -2.13 8.06
C LYS A 36 12.00 -2.33 7.07
N GLN A 37 12.09 -3.48 6.42
CA GLN A 37 13.14 -3.77 5.44
C GLN A 37 12.97 -2.94 4.16
N PHE A 38 11.73 -2.63 3.79
CA PHE A 38 11.46 -1.78 2.64
C PHE A 38 11.87 -0.33 2.92
N VAL A 39 11.49 0.23 4.08
CA VAL A 39 11.74 1.64 4.43
C VAL A 39 13.18 1.91 4.90
N ASN A 40 13.91 0.87 5.34
CA ASN A 40 15.33 0.97 5.66
C ASN A 40 16.16 1.05 4.37
N CYS A 41 16.20 2.23 3.76
CA CYS A 41 16.92 2.50 2.54
C CYS A 41 17.58 3.88 2.61
N PRO A 42 18.87 4.01 2.27
CA PRO A 42 19.56 5.31 2.29
C PRO A 42 19.11 6.23 1.16
N GLY A 43 18.56 5.71 0.07
CA GLY A 43 18.03 6.50 -1.04
C GLY A 43 16.56 6.88 -0.87
N PRO A 44 16.04 7.78 -1.71
CA PRO A 44 14.64 8.15 -1.68
C PRO A 44 13.75 6.97 -2.12
N ILE A 45 12.60 6.86 -1.48
CA ILE A 45 11.51 5.98 -1.88
C ILE A 45 10.43 6.87 -2.49
N TRP A 46 10.21 6.73 -3.79
CA TRP A 46 9.30 7.55 -4.56
C TRP A 46 7.90 6.97 -4.53
N THR A 47 6.88 7.82 -4.43
CA THR A 47 5.52 7.46 -4.81
C THR A 47 5.45 7.55 -6.33
N TYR A 48 5.35 6.40 -6.99
CA TYR A 48 5.22 6.32 -8.43
C TYR A 48 3.81 6.72 -8.86
N SER A 49 2.82 6.05 -8.27
CA SER A 49 1.39 6.29 -8.48
C SER A 49 0.62 6.20 -7.16
N THR A 50 -0.55 6.84 -7.11
CA THR A 50 -1.45 6.82 -5.96
C THR A 50 -2.90 6.66 -6.41
N SER A 51 -3.75 6.05 -5.59
CA SER A 51 -5.20 6.01 -5.85
C SER A 51 -5.92 7.26 -5.35
N ARG A 52 -5.22 8.14 -4.62
CA ARG A 52 -5.78 9.40 -4.14
C ARG A 52 -5.84 10.42 -5.28
N PRO A 53 -6.99 11.01 -5.59
CA PRO A 53 -7.03 12.13 -6.52
C PRO A 53 -6.29 13.32 -5.89
N THR A 54 -5.20 13.76 -6.51
CA THR A 54 -4.31 14.78 -5.96
C THR A 54 -3.58 15.59 -7.05
N ARG A 55 -3.18 16.82 -6.70
CA ARG A 55 -2.28 17.66 -7.52
C ARG A 55 -0.80 17.51 -7.11
N ILE A 56 -0.52 16.66 -6.13
CA ILE A 56 0.82 16.39 -5.64
C ILE A 56 1.64 15.69 -6.73
N ARG A 57 2.87 16.18 -6.95
CA ARG A 57 3.85 15.60 -7.87
C ARG A 57 5.16 15.34 -7.15
N CYS A 58 5.96 14.44 -7.71
CA CYS A 58 7.33 14.17 -7.25
C CYS A 58 7.43 13.89 -5.75
N GLN A 59 6.44 13.18 -5.20
CA GLN A 59 6.44 12.82 -3.80
C GLN A 59 7.46 11.71 -3.55
N TYR A 60 8.31 11.90 -2.54
CA TYR A 60 9.19 10.87 -2.04
C TYR A 60 9.32 10.95 -0.51
N VAL A 61 9.77 9.84 0.06
CA VAL A 61 10.21 9.78 1.46
C VAL A 61 11.69 9.46 1.53
N GLN A 62 12.36 10.11 2.47
CA GLN A 62 13.78 9.92 2.75
C GLN A 62 13.93 9.59 4.23
N MET A 63 14.39 8.38 4.52
CA MET A 63 14.70 7.94 5.88
C MET A 63 15.76 8.86 6.51
N ARG A 64 15.57 9.20 7.79
CA ARG A 64 16.53 9.94 8.62
C ARG A 64 17.16 9.05 9.68
N THR A 65 16.33 8.48 10.55
CA THR A 65 16.74 7.56 11.61
C THR A 65 15.74 6.43 11.70
N ILE A 66 16.20 5.25 12.09
CA ILE A 66 15.37 4.06 12.22
C ILE A 66 15.89 3.22 13.38
N ASP A 67 14.97 2.71 14.20
CA ASP A 67 15.25 1.85 15.34
C ASP A 67 14.33 0.60 15.29
N PRO A 68 14.34 -0.28 16.31
CA PRO A 68 13.44 -1.44 16.38
C PRO A 68 11.95 -1.14 16.23
N LEU A 69 11.46 -0.04 16.82
CA LEU A 69 10.06 0.30 16.98
C LEU A 69 9.63 1.49 16.12
N THR A 70 10.56 2.35 15.70
CA THR A 70 10.21 3.64 15.10
C THR A 70 11.11 4.00 13.92
N ILE A 71 10.59 4.87 13.06
CA ILE A 71 11.34 5.52 11.98
C ILE A 71 10.97 7.00 11.93
N PHE A 72 11.97 7.84 11.71
CA PHE A 72 11.78 9.23 11.34
C PHE A 72 12.22 9.41 9.88
N PHE A 73 11.38 10.05 9.09
CA PHE A 73 11.64 10.29 7.68
C PHE A 73 11.08 11.64 7.25
N ASN A 74 11.69 12.23 6.23
CA ASN A 74 11.14 13.42 5.59
C ASN A 74 10.29 12.99 4.41
N ARG A 75 9.05 13.47 4.35
CA ARG A 75 8.22 13.41 3.15
C ARG A 75 8.33 14.74 2.43
N THR A 76 8.77 14.69 1.18
CA THR A 76 8.90 15.86 0.31
C THR A 76 8.03 15.67 -0.91
N PHE A 77 7.40 16.74 -1.38
CA PHE A 77 6.57 16.73 -2.58
C PHE A 77 6.49 18.12 -3.20
N LEU A 78 5.99 18.16 -4.44
CA LEU A 78 5.64 19.39 -5.15
C LEU A 78 4.12 19.55 -5.21
N ILE A 79 3.63 20.75 -4.93
CA ILE A 79 2.26 21.15 -5.21
C ILE A 79 2.29 22.55 -5.82
N ASN A 80 1.61 22.74 -6.95
CA ASN A 80 1.63 24.01 -7.71
C ASN A 80 3.07 24.52 -8.01
N GLY A 81 4.02 23.61 -8.22
CA GLY A 81 5.43 23.93 -8.48
C GLY A 81 6.27 24.30 -7.23
N GLN A 82 5.64 24.43 -6.07
CA GLN A 82 6.33 24.71 -4.82
C GLN A 82 6.73 23.41 -4.10
N ARG A 83 7.96 23.37 -3.59
CA ARG A 83 8.48 22.25 -2.80
C ARG A 83 8.07 22.38 -1.34
N HIS A 84 7.43 21.33 -0.83
CA HIS A 84 7.11 21.18 0.59
C HIS A 84 7.84 19.97 1.15
N SER A 85 8.29 20.08 2.39
CA SER A 85 8.95 18.99 3.10
C SER A 85 8.51 19.00 4.56
N MET A 86 8.08 17.85 5.06
CA MET A 86 7.67 17.65 6.45
C MET A 86 8.38 16.43 7.03
N GLN A 87 8.78 16.52 8.28
CA GLN A 87 9.27 15.36 9.03
C GLN A 87 8.07 14.59 9.58
N LEU A 88 8.10 13.27 9.42
CA LEU A 88 7.07 12.36 9.90
C LEU A 88 7.70 11.25 10.73
N ARG A 89 6.91 10.74 11.67
CA ARG A 89 7.23 9.56 12.48
C ARG A 89 6.35 8.39 12.03
N GLY A 90 6.98 7.25 11.82
CA GLY A 90 6.33 5.95 11.67
C GLY A 90 6.59 5.09 12.89
N ASP A 91 5.57 4.41 13.40
CA ASP A 91 5.66 3.40 14.45
C ASP A 91 5.42 2.02 13.82
N PHE A 92 6.34 1.07 14.04
CA PHE A 92 6.23 -0.29 13.51
C PHE A 92 5.34 -1.14 14.41
N ASP A 93 4.45 -1.93 13.80
CA ASP A 93 3.67 -2.92 14.53
C ASP A 93 4.50 -4.22 14.69
N LEU A 94 4.77 -4.60 15.95
CA LEU A 94 5.53 -5.81 16.27
C LEU A 94 4.78 -7.11 15.95
N ARG A 95 3.45 -7.08 15.90
CA ARG A 95 2.59 -8.21 15.56
C ARG A 95 2.35 -8.30 14.06
N HIS A 96 2.23 -7.15 13.40
CA HIS A 96 2.00 -7.04 11.95
C HIS A 96 3.22 -6.43 11.27
N THR A 97 4.22 -7.26 10.95
CA THR A 97 5.53 -6.80 10.44
C THR A 97 5.48 -6.12 9.06
N ASP A 98 4.33 -6.18 8.38
CA ASP A 98 4.00 -5.52 7.13
C ASP A 98 3.29 -4.16 7.32
N THR A 99 3.03 -3.77 8.58
CA THR A 99 2.29 -2.55 8.94
C THR A 99 3.17 -1.55 9.69
N MET A 100 2.98 -0.28 9.36
CA MET A 100 3.60 0.85 10.03
C MET A 100 2.59 1.99 10.08
N ASP A 101 2.34 2.53 11.28
CA ASP A 101 1.44 3.65 11.48
C ASP A 101 2.21 4.96 11.36
N VAL A 102 1.80 5.82 10.44
CA VAL A 102 2.40 7.14 10.28
C VAL A 102 1.58 8.15 11.08
N ARG A 103 2.22 8.88 12.00
CA ARG A 103 1.56 9.95 12.76
C ARG A 103 1.30 11.15 11.85
N THR A 104 0.08 11.25 11.35
CA THR A 104 -0.39 12.33 10.46
C THR A 104 -1.87 12.64 10.75
N LEU A 105 -2.33 13.83 10.36
CA LEU A 105 -3.75 14.22 10.43
C LEU A 105 -4.55 13.72 9.21
N ASP A 106 -3.89 13.10 8.23
CA ASP A 106 -4.53 12.56 7.03
C ASP A 106 -5.27 11.25 7.36
N THR A 107 -6.61 11.31 7.38
CA THR A 107 -7.48 10.17 7.66
C THR A 107 -7.94 9.44 6.39
N ALA A 108 -7.49 9.87 5.20
CA ALA A 108 -7.90 9.28 3.95
C ALA A 108 -7.26 7.90 3.73
N CYS A 109 -8.08 6.90 3.42
CA CYS A 109 -7.62 5.59 2.98
C CYS A 109 -7.37 5.59 1.47
N TYR A 110 -6.13 5.38 1.06
CA TYR A 110 -5.72 5.23 -0.34
C TYR A 110 -4.52 4.30 -0.47
N TYR A 111 -4.24 3.85 -1.69
CA TYR A 111 -3.11 3.01 -2.01
C TYR A 111 -2.05 3.82 -2.74
N ASP A 112 -0.79 3.60 -2.40
CA ASP A 112 0.37 4.12 -3.15
C ASP A 112 1.17 2.95 -3.71
N LEU A 113 1.59 3.07 -4.97
CA LEU A 113 2.68 2.29 -5.52
C LEU A 113 4.00 3.02 -5.25
N ARG A 114 4.83 2.48 -4.37
CA ARG A 114 6.11 3.09 -3.98
C ARG A 114 7.30 2.26 -4.43
N VAL A 115 8.35 2.94 -4.88
CA VAL A 115 9.55 2.31 -5.45
C VAL A 115 10.82 2.94 -4.89
N LYS A 116 11.84 2.12 -4.66
CA LYS A 116 13.18 2.61 -4.29
C LYS A 116 13.83 3.27 -5.51
N ASN A 117 14.67 4.28 -5.29
CA ASN A 117 15.38 4.97 -6.37
C ASN A 117 16.14 4.00 -7.31
N SER A 118 16.77 2.97 -6.75
CA SER A 118 17.49 1.92 -7.47
C SER A 118 16.62 1.07 -8.41
N SER A 119 15.31 1.18 -8.30
CA SER A 119 14.32 0.39 -9.06
C SER A 119 13.54 1.25 -10.05
N ILE A 120 13.83 2.56 -10.17
CA ILE A 120 13.08 3.47 -11.04
C ILE A 120 13.49 3.35 -12.51
N GLU A 121 14.79 3.20 -12.76
CA GLU A 121 15.31 3.01 -14.12
C GLU A 121 15.05 1.59 -14.65
N ARG A 122 14.77 0.66 -13.73
CA ARG A 122 14.32 -0.68 -14.05
C ARG A 122 12.80 -0.66 -14.21
N MET A 123 12.28 -1.54 -15.07
CA MET A 123 10.83 -1.76 -15.11
C MET A 123 10.33 -2.10 -13.69
N ILE A 124 9.27 -1.42 -13.26
CA ILE A 124 8.63 -1.70 -11.98
C ILE A 124 8.23 -3.17 -11.96
N ASP A 125 8.47 -3.83 -10.83
CA ASP A 125 8.13 -5.23 -10.66
C ASP A 125 6.66 -5.48 -11.05
N ALA A 126 6.44 -6.39 -12.00
CA ALA A 126 5.13 -6.63 -12.57
C ALA A 126 4.11 -7.14 -11.53
N LYS A 127 4.56 -7.76 -10.43
CA LYS A 127 3.67 -8.19 -9.34
C LYS A 127 3.24 -6.98 -8.51
N CYS A 128 4.14 -6.05 -8.20
CA CYS A 128 3.79 -4.79 -7.53
C CYS A 128 2.80 -3.98 -8.37
N TRP A 129 3.09 -3.84 -9.66
CA TRP A 129 2.22 -3.15 -10.61
C TRP A 129 0.83 -3.80 -10.62
N ARG A 130 0.73 -5.10 -10.91
CA ARG A 130 -0.55 -5.83 -10.98
C ARG A 130 -1.31 -5.77 -9.66
N HIS A 131 -0.63 -5.87 -8.51
CA HIS A 131 -1.28 -5.77 -7.21
C HIS A 131 -1.90 -4.39 -7.00
N PHE A 132 -1.19 -3.31 -7.34
CA PHE A 132 -1.71 -1.96 -7.25
C PHE A 132 -3.02 -1.80 -8.04
N TYR A 133 -3.07 -2.23 -9.31
CA TYR A 133 -4.30 -2.15 -10.11
C TYR A 133 -5.43 -3.08 -9.64
N THR A 134 -5.11 -4.08 -8.80
CA THR A 134 -6.15 -4.93 -8.19
C THR A 134 -6.84 -4.22 -7.02
N VAL A 135 -6.14 -3.32 -6.32
CA VAL A 135 -6.65 -2.67 -5.09
C VAL A 135 -6.99 -1.19 -5.30
N ALA A 136 -6.35 -0.53 -6.25
CA ALA A 136 -6.59 0.86 -6.61
C ALA A 136 -7.76 0.96 -7.59
N ARG A 137 -8.84 1.64 -7.17
CA ARG A 137 -10.02 1.90 -8.04
C ARG A 137 -9.71 2.89 -9.17
N GLN A 138 -8.69 3.71 -8.99
CA GLN A 138 -8.22 4.74 -9.92
C GLN A 138 -6.73 4.99 -9.71
N GLU A 139 -6.08 5.65 -10.67
CA GLU A 139 -4.67 6.00 -10.62
C GLU A 139 -4.45 7.49 -10.85
N THR A 140 -3.61 8.10 -10.03
CA THR A 140 -2.97 9.39 -10.26
C THR A 140 -1.47 9.16 -10.31
N HIS A 141 -0.85 9.48 -11.44
CA HIS A 141 0.58 9.32 -11.66
C HIS A 141 1.34 10.48 -10.97
N VAL A 142 2.22 10.16 -10.04
CA VAL A 142 2.89 11.16 -9.16
C VAL A 142 4.34 11.38 -9.58
N TYR A 143 5.03 10.33 -9.98
CA TYR A 143 6.43 10.39 -10.39
C TYR A 143 6.58 10.71 -11.88
N THR A 144 7.65 11.39 -12.27
CA THR A 144 8.12 11.44 -13.66
C THR A 144 9.65 11.51 -13.63
N PRO A 145 10.38 11.13 -14.70
CA PRO A 145 11.84 11.25 -14.70
C PRO A 145 12.37 12.65 -14.37
N ALA A 146 11.62 13.71 -14.70
CA ALA A 146 11.94 15.10 -14.35
C ALA A 146 12.03 15.34 -12.83
N CYS A 147 11.31 14.56 -12.02
CA CYS A 147 11.29 14.70 -10.56
C CYS A 147 12.68 14.59 -9.93
N GLN A 148 13.61 13.83 -10.52
CA GLN A 148 15.00 13.74 -10.05
C GLN A 148 15.74 15.09 -10.05
N ARG A 149 15.26 16.04 -10.86
CA ARG A 149 15.77 17.42 -10.94
C ARG A 149 14.86 18.38 -10.19
N ASP A 150 13.55 18.28 -10.37
CA ASP A 150 12.59 19.29 -9.91
C ASP A 150 12.50 19.44 -8.39
N VAL A 151 12.75 18.35 -7.64
CA VAL A 151 12.72 18.41 -6.17
C VAL A 151 14.06 18.80 -5.55
N ARG A 152 15.12 19.00 -6.33
CA ARG A 152 16.42 19.40 -5.75
C ARG A 152 16.26 20.78 -5.08
N PRO A 153 16.86 20.99 -3.89
CA PRO A 153 16.90 22.32 -3.30
C PRO A 153 17.50 23.31 -4.29
N ARG A 154 16.87 24.47 -4.49
CA ARG A 154 17.49 25.57 -5.21
C ARG A 154 18.69 26.02 -4.36
N LYS A 155 19.86 26.11 -5.00
CA LYS A 155 21.07 26.66 -4.37
C LYS A 155 20.90 28.16 -4.15
#